data_AF-A0A924N8S1-F1
#
_entry.id   AF-A0A924N8S1-F1
#
_cell.length_a   1.000
_cell.length_b   1.000
_cell.length_c   1.000
_cell.angle_alpha   90.00
_cell.angle_beta   90.00
_cell.angle_gamma   90.00
#
_symmetry.space_group_name_H-M   'P 1'
#
loop_
_entity.id
_entity.type
_entity.pdbx_description
1 polymer ?
#
loop_
_entity_poly.entity_id
_entity_poly.type
_entity_poly.pdbx_seq_one_letter_code
_entity_poly.pdbx_strand_id
1 'polypeptide(L)'
;MPALSFMLLLFACAGDITNVILGLIEVSIAPTLAIGDSVQAHATLKDTSGSAITDQVSTPVWRSSTPQVASVTSTGLVSALASGTTVISATLLGVTGSAPLTVTGSLPPGQVPVQTVTVTMDPSGVVIGQNSTAGVTLKDANGAVLTGRIVSYSSSSNAIATVSATGVATGVAAGTATITATSEGQVGSATLTVN
;
A
#
# COMPACT_ATOMS: atom_id res chain seq x y z
N MET A 1 5.96 -10.57 -74.70
CA MET A 1 7.01 -10.83 -73.69
C MET A 1 6.53 -10.22 -72.37
N PRO A 2 6.19 -11.05 -71.38
CA PRO A 2 5.54 -10.62 -70.14
C PRO A 2 6.57 -10.30 -69.05
N ALA A 3 6.20 -9.45 -68.09
CA ALA A 3 6.44 -9.66 -66.66
C ALA A 3 5.81 -8.49 -65.88
N LEU A 4 4.61 -8.75 -65.38
CA LEU A 4 3.97 -7.99 -64.32
C LEU A 4 4.83 -8.17 -63.06
N SER A 5 5.53 -7.13 -62.60
CA SER A 5 6.29 -7.21 -61.35
C SER A 5 5.33 -7.04 -60.18
N PHE A 6 4.94 -8.18 -59.62
CA PHE A 6 4.14 -8.32 -58.41
C PHE A 6 5.04 -7.93 -57.22
N MET A 7 4.93 -6.69 -56.74
CA MET A 7 5.65 -6.24 -55.55
C MET A 7 4.99 -6.87 -54.33
N LEU A 8 5.61 -7.95 -53.85
CA LEU A 8 5.27 -8.71 -52.66
C LEU A 8 5.20 -7.78 -51.44
N LEU A 9 4.01 -7.66 -50.84
CA LEU A 9 3.86 -7.15 -49.47
C LEU A 9 4.69 -8.04 -48.53
N LEU A 10 5.82 -7.53 -48.04
CA LEU A 10 6.37 -8.01 -46.79
C LEU A 10 5.63 -7.29 -45.66
N PHE A 11 4.56 -7.91 -45.16
CA PHE A 11 4.17 -7.71 -43.77
C PHE A 11 5.32 -8.26 -42.92
N ALA A 12 6.19 -7.36 -42.47
CA ALA A 12 7.20 -7.70 -41.49
C ALA A 12 6.51 -8.07 -40.18
N CYS A 13 6.86 -9.27 -39.70
CA CYS A 13 6.77 -9.70 -38.32
C CYS A 13 5.34 -9.72 -37.74
N ALA A 14 4.63 -10.82 -37.97
CA ALA A 14 3.92 -11.41 -36.85
C ALA A 14 5.00 -11.81 -35.84
N GLY A 15 5.35 -10.89 -34.94
CA GLY A 15 6.09 -11.22 -33.74
C GLY A 15 5.29 -12.30 -33.06
N ASP A 16 5.86 -13.50 -33.01
CA ASP A 16 5.28 -14.63 -32.32
C ASP A 16 4.68 -14.14 -31.00
N ILE A 17 3.38 -14.32 -30.83
CA ILE A 17 2.73 -14.30 -29.51
C ILE A 17 3.15 -15.57 -28.76
N THR A 18 4.45 -15.83 -28.69
CA THR A 18 5.06 -16.79 -27.79
C THR A 18 4.77 -16.27 -26.40
N ASN A 19 3.84 -16.93 -25.74
CA ASN A 19 3.61 -17.00 -24.31
C ASN A 19 4.84 -16.52 -23.51
N VAL A 20 4.99 -15.20 -23.30
CA VAL A 20 6.14 -14.65 -22.60
C VAL A 20 5.94 -14.96 -21.13
N ILE A 21 6.69 -15.93 -20.62
CA ILE A 21 6.61 -16.34 -19.22
C ILE A 21 7.41 -15.33 -18.40
N LEU A 22 6.73 -14.69 -17.45
CA LEU A 22 7.35 -13.80 -16.49
C LEU A 22 8.34 -14.59 -15.62
N GLY A 23 9.61 -14.20 -15.65
CA GLY A 23 10.67 -14.82 -14.86
C GLY A 23 11.00 -14.03 -13.61
N LEU A 24 11.08 -12.71 -13.71
CA LEU A 24 11.51 -11.81 -12.64
C LEU A 24 10.80 -10.46 -12.72
N ILE A 25 10.61 -9.83 -11.56
CA ILE A 25 10.18 -8.43 -11.45
C ILE A 25 11.27 -7.66 -10.71
N GLU A 26 11.82 -6.62 -11.34
CA GLU A 26 12.70 -5.66 -10.69
C GLU A 26 11.92 -4.39 -10.35
N VAL A 27 11.90 -4.03 -9.07
CA VAL A 27 11.28 -2.79 -8.58
C VAL A 27 12.37 -1.75 -8.39
N SER A 28 12.23 -0.59 -9.04
CA SER A 28 13.11 0.56 -8.92
C SER A 28 12.35 1.75 -8.34
N ILE A 29 12.85 2.28 -7.24
CA ILE A 29 12.34 3.46 -6.53
C ILE A 29 13.53 4.17 -5.86
N ALA A 30 13.40 5.47 -5.58
CA ALA A 30 14.36 6.18 -4.75
C ALA A 30 14.50 5.47 -3.38
N PRO A 31 15.74 5.14 -2.93
CA PRO A 31 15.94 4.38 -1.70
C PRO A 31 15.56 5.19 -0.45
N THR A 32 15.53 6.52 -0.57
CA THR A 32 15.20 7.47 0.49
C THR A 32 14.18 8.49 0.01
N LEU A 33 13.14 8.74 0.82
CA LEU A 33 12.12 9.77 0.56
C LEU A 33 11.90 10.64 1.80
N ALA A 34 11.60 11.92 1.64
CA ALA A 34 11.18 12.75 2.77
C ALA A 34 9.69 12.55 3.10
N ILE A 35 9.31 12.78 4.36
CA ILE A 35 7.90 12.74 4.76
C ILE A 35 7.13 13.80 3.96
N GLY A 36 6.02 13.41 3.33
CA GLY A 36 5.19 14.27 2.49
C GLY A 36 5.55 14.20 1.00
N ASP A 37 6.71 13.63 0.64
CA ASP A 37 7.06 13.41 -0.76
C ASP A 37 6.30 12.22 -1.34
N SER A 38 6.11 12.25 -2.65
CA SER A 38 5.60 11.13 -3.42
C SER A 38 6.49 10.89 -4.63
N VAL A 39 6.76 9.62 -4.91
CA VAL A 39 7.62 9.17 -6.00
C VAL A 39 6.96 8.03 -6.75
N GLN A 40 7.14 7.98 -8.05
CA GLN A 40 6.66 6.88 -8.86
C GLN A 40 7.63 5.70 -8.75
N ALA A 41 7.15 4.55 -8.27
CA ALA A 41 7.88 3.30 -8.38
C ALA A 41 7.72 2.72 -9.78
N HIS A 42 8.83 2.23 -10.33
CA HIS A 42 8.86 1.58 -11.63
C HIS A 42 9.12 0.08 -11.44
N ALA A 43 8.28 -0.76 -12.04
CA ALA A 43 8.48 -2.20 -12.08
C ALA A 43 8.87 -2.61 -13.50
N THR A 44 10.07 -3.16 -13.66
CA THR A 44 10.54 -3.76 -14.92
C THR A 44 10.31 -5.25 -14.85
N LEU A 45 9.43 -5.75 -15.71
CA LEU A 45 9.16 -7.17 -15.88
C LEU A 45 10.23 -7.79 -16.77
N LYS A 46 10.82 -8.91 -16.38
CA LYS A 46 11.79 -9.66 -17.17
C LYS A 46 11.32 -11.10 -17.38
N ASP A 47 11.57 -11.63 -18.57
CA ASP A 47 11.33 -13.04 -18.87
C ASP A 47 12.37 -13.96 -18.20
N THR A 48 12.21 -15.27 -18.38
CA THR A 48 13.16 -16.28 -17.85
C THR A 48 14.56 -16.20 -18.44
N SER A 49 14.74 -15.54 -19.60
CA SER A 49 16.05 -15.21 -20.18
C SER A 49 16.63 -13.88 -19.70
N GLY A 50 15.90 -13.11 -18.88
CA GLY A 50 16.32 -11.82 -18.34
C GLY A 50 16.02 -10.61 -19.24
N SER A 51 15.33 -10.80 -20.36
CA SER A 51 14.92 -9.71 -21.27
C SER A 51 13.69 -8.98 -20.74
N ALA A 52 13.68 -7.65 -20.86
CA ALA A 52 12.57 -6.83 -20.40
C ALA A 52 11.31 -7.07 -21.25
N ILE A 53 10.17 -7.28 -20.60
CA ILE A 53 8.88 -7.49 -21.25
C ILE A 53 8.15 -6.14 -21.30
N THR A 54 8.05 -5.54 -22.49
CA THR A 54 7.50 -4.18 -22.66
C THR A 54 6.06 -4.17 -23.18
N ASP A 55 5.55 -5.29 -23.68
CA ASP A 55 4.26 -5.39 -24.37
C ASP A 55 3.17 -6.12 -23.54
N GLN A 56 3.38 -6.18 -22.22
CA GLN A 56 2.42 -6.82 -21.31
C GLN A 56 1.30 -5.85 -20.95
N VAL A 57 0.06 -6.23 -21.27
CA VAL A 57 -1.16 -5.49 -20.91
C VAL A 57 -1.47 -5.60 -19.41
N SER A 58 -0.85 -6.54 -18.69
CA SER A 58 -1.10 -6.76 -17.27
C SER A 58 -0.18 -5.91 -16.40
N THR A 59 -0.76 -5.07 -15.55
CA THR A 59 -0.01 -4.26 -14.58
C THR A 59 0.26 -5.06 -13.29
N PRO A 60 1.44 -4.90 -12.67
CA PRO A 60 1.72 -5.57 -11.41
C PRO A 60 0.87 -4.99 -10.28
N VAL A 61 0.49 -5.86 -9.34
CA VAL A 61 -0.20 -5.47 -8.11
C VAL A 61 0.83 -4.96 -7.12
N TRP A 62 0.75 -3.68 -6.79
CA TRP A 62 1.60 -3.02 -5.81
C TRP A 62 1.10 -3.24 -4.38
N ARG A 63 2.03 -3.42 -3.45
CA ARG A 63 1.79 -3.52 -2.00
C ARG A 63 2.92 -2.86 -1.23
N SER A 64 2.59 -2.23 -0.11
CA SER A 64 3.56 -1.74 0.88
C SER A 64 3.51 -2.64 2.11
N SER A 65 4.66 -3.01 2.66
CA SER A 65 4.73 -3.81 3.90
C SER A 65 4.20 -3.02 5.11
N THR A 66 4.45 -1.71 5.13
CA THR A 66 3.97 -0.81 6.18
C THR A 66 3.34 0.43 5.52
N PRO A 67 2.05 0.37 5.14
CA PRO A 67 1.32 1.50 4.54
C PRO A 67 1.32 2.78 5.38
N GLN A 68 1.67 2.67 6.66
CA GLN A 68 1.78 3.77 7.62
C GLN A 68 3.04 4.62 7.41
N VAL A 69 4.11 3.98 6.92
CA VAL A 69 5.41 4.62 6.64
C VAL A 69 5.41 5.15 5.21
N ALA A 70 5.03 4.32 4.24
CA ALA A 70 4.72 4.79 2.90
C ALA A 70 3.58 3.96 2.31
N SER A 71 2.60 4.62 1.69
CA SER A 71 1.53 3.97 0.96
C SER A 71 1.89 3.90 -0.52
N VAL A 72 1.38 2.89 -1.24
CA VAL A 72 1.56 2.75 -2.69
C VAL A 72 0.19 2.58 -3.35
N THR A 73 -0.05 3.31 -4.44
CA THR A 73 -1.28 3.18 -5.24
C THR A 73 -1.21 1.98 -6.18
N SER A 74 -2.34 1.61 -6.80
CA SER A 74 -2.39 0.59 -7.85
C SER A 74 -1.57 0.95 -9.09
N THR A 75 -1.24 2.23 -9.28
CA THR A 75 -0.38 2.71 -10.36
C THR A 75 1.10 2.73 -9.98
N GLY A 76 1.47 2.38 -8.74
CA GLY A 76 2.85 2.42 -8.26
C GLY A 76 3.32 3.77 -7.73
N LEU A 77 2.40 4.73 -7.50
CA LEU A 77 2.76 5.99 -6.85
C LEU A 77 2.93 5.75 -5.36
N VAL A 78 4.15 5.96 -4.85
CA VAL A 78 4.51 5.76 -3.45
C VAL A 78 4.54 7.09 -2.72
N SER A 79 3.73 7.24 -1.69
CA SER A 79 3.66 8.44 -0.85
C SER A 79 4.25 8.16 0.52
N ALA A 80 5.27 8.94 0.90
CA ALA A 80 5.90 8.85 2.21
C ALA A 80 5.06 9.58 3.26
N LEU A 81 4.61 8.83 4.26
CA LEU A 81 3.64 9.28 5.27
C LEU A 81 4.26 9.44 6.65
N ALA A 82 5.21 8.58 7.02
CA ALA A 82 5.88 8.61 8.30
C ALA A 82 7.36 8.30 8.13
N SER A 83 8.21 8.81 9.02
CA SER A 83 9.59 8.34 9.10
C SER A 83 9.62 6.87 9.48
N GLY A 84 10.49 6.12 8.82
CA GLY A 84 10.61 4.69 9.05
C GLY A 84 11.09 3.95 7.82
N THR A 85 11.18 2.63 7.92
CA THR A 85 11.52 1.76 6.80
C THR A 85 10.28 0.96 6.38
N THR A 86 10.09 0.83 5.07
CA THR A 86 9.06 -0.02 4.46
C THR A 86 9.63 -0.72 3.24
N VAL A 87 8.95 -1.77 2.78
CA VAL A 87 9.29 -2.48 1.56
C VAL A 87 8.10 -2.37 0.61
N ILE A 88 8.36 -1.83 -0.57
CA ILE A 88 7.37 -1.77 -1.65
C ILE A 88 7.57 -3.00 -2.52
N SER A 89 6.50 -3.77 -2.70
CA SER A 89 6.50 -5.01 -3.49
C SER A 89 5.53 -4.90 -4.66
N ALA A 90 5.92 -5.43 -5.81
CA ALA A 90 5.12 -5.54 -7.02
C ALA A 90 4.96 -7.03 -7.35
N THR A 91 3.72 -7.50 -7.47
CA THR A 91 3.43 -8.92 -7.77
C THR A 91 2.62 -9.04 -9.05
N LEU A 92 3.07 -9.90 -9.97
CA LEU A 92 2.36 -10.19 -11.21
C LEU A 92 2.45 -11.69 -11.50
N LEU A 93 1.31 -12.33 -11.80
CA LEU A 93 1.24 -13.76 -12.14
C LEU A 93 1.98 -14.70 -11.15
N GLY A 94 2.06 -14.33 -9.86
CA GLY A 94 2.74 -15.10 -8.82
C GLY A 94 4.23 -14.80 -8.65
N VAL A 95 4.84 -13.99 -9.52
CA VAL A 95 6.21 -13.48 -9.35
C VAL A 95 6.17 -12.18 -8.56
N THR A 96 7.05 -12.02 -7.56
CA THR A 96 7.13 -10.82 -6.72
C THR A 96 8.52 -10.20 -6.80
N GLY A 97 8.58 -8.90 -7.08
CA GLY A 97 9.76 -8.05 -6.91
C GLY A 97 9.56 -7.11 -5.73
N SER A 98 10.63 -6.76 -5.03
CA SER A 98 10.57 -5.89 -3.85
C SER A 98 11.73 -4.91 -3.81
N ALA A 99 11.46 -3.68 -3.37
CA ALA A 99 12.47 -2.66 -3.11
C ALA A 99 12.30 -2.07 -1.70
N PRO A 100 13.38 -1.96 -0.90
CA PRO A 100 13.35 -1.26 0.37
C PRO A 100 13.24 0.25 0.14
N LEU A 101 12.44 0.90 0.99
CA LEU A 101 12.24 2.34 1.00
C LEU A 101 12.45 2.85 2.44
N THR A 102 13.36 3.79 2.59
CA THR A 102 13.58 4.49 3.86
C THR A 102 12.96 5.87 3.78
N VAL A 103 11.95 6.14 4.60
CA VAL A 103 11.41 7.48 4.73
C VAL A 103 12.19 8.22 5.81
N THR A 104 12.94 9.24 5.40
CA THR A 104 13.81 10.05 6.25
C THR A 104 13.41 11.51 6.16
N GLY A 105 13.07 12.13 7.28
CA GLY A 105 12.83 13.58 7.31
C GLY A 105 11.93 13.99 8.46
N SER A 106 11.87 15.31 8.65
CA SER A 106 10.78 15.99 9.34
C SER A 106 9.75 16.44 8.32
N LEU A 107 8.50 16.63 8.74
CA LEU A 107 7.41 17.11 7.89
C LEU A 107 7.77 18.40 7.12
N PRO A 108 7.11 18.68 5.98
CA PRO A 108 7.29 19.91 5.23
C PRO A 108 7.12 21.17 6.10
N PRO A 109 7.76 22.30 5.76
CA PRO A 109 7.62 23.54 6.51
C PRO A 109 6.15 23.94 6.65
N GLY A 110 5.63 23.96 7.89
CA GLY A 110 4.24 24.28 8.20
C GLY A 110 3.37 23.10 8.64
N GLN A 111 3.82 21.85 8.48
CA GLN A 111 3.15 20.70 9.09
C GLN A 111 3.79 20.35 10.44
N VAL A 112 2.96 20.33 11.49
CA VAL A 112 3.35 19.82 12.80
C VAL A 112 3.23 18.29 12.84
N PRO A 113 4.19 17.57 13.46
CA PRO A 113 4.13 16.12 13.59
C PRO A 113 3.04 15.66 14.54
N VAL A 114 2.45 14.50 14.24
CA VAL A 114 1.62 13.79 15.22
C VAL A 114 2.54 13.33 16.35
N GLN A 115 2.21 13.76 17.57
CA GLN A 115 2.91 13.35 18.79
C GLN A 115 2.12 12.32 19.57
N THR A 116 0.79 12.42 19.55
CA THR A 116 -0.10 11.53 20.32
C THR A 116 -1.26 11.07 19.46
N VAL A 117 -1.58 9.78 19.56
CA VAL A 117 -2.77 9.16 18.96
C VAL A 117 -3.64 8.64 20.08
N THR A 118 -4.86 9.14 20.18
CA THR A 118 -5.87 8.64 21.12
C THR A 118 -6.97 7.94 20.33
N VAL A 119 -7.32 6.74 20.77
CA VAL A 119 -8.38 5.92 20.15
C VAL A 119 -9.46 5.67 21.17
N THR A 120 -10.71 5.80 20.76
CA THR A 120 -11.90 5.48 21.56
C THR A 120 -12.86 4.67 20.72
N MET A 121 -13.44 3.62 21.29
CA MET A 121 -14.48 2.82 20.62
C MET A 121 -15.86 3.32 21.04
N ASP A 122 -16.74 3.55 20.07
CA ASP A 122 -18.14 3.87 20.32
C ASP A 122 -19.07 3.00 19.45
N PRO A 123 -19.81 2.04 20.04
CA PRO A 123 -19.76 1.63 21.45
C PRO A 123 -18.51 0.79 21.79
N SER A 124 -18.05 0.82 23.04
CA SER A 124 -16.90 0.00 23.51
C SER A 124 -17.21 -1.49 23.64
N GLY A 125 -18.49 -1.86 23.53
CA GLY A 125 -18.98 -3.23 23.52
C GLY A 125 -20.05 -3.43 22.45
N VAL A 126 -19.95 -4.52 21.69
CA VAL A 126 -20.93 -4.90 20.65
C VAL A 126 -21.32 -6.36 20.82
N VAL A 127 -22.44 -6.76 20.23
CA VAL A 127 -22.74 -8.18 20.05
C VAL A 127 -22.16 -8.69 18.73
N ILE A 128 -22.01 -10.00 18.60
CA ILE A 128 -21.55 -10.62 17.35
C ILE A 128 -22.36 -10.09 16.15
N GLY A 129 -21.66 -9.69 15.09
CA GLY A 129 -22.23 -9.13 13.86
C GLY A 129 -22.49 -7.62 13.88
N GLN A 130 -22.37 -6.95 15.04
CA GLN A 130 -22.56 -5.51 15.13
C GLN A 130 -21.27 -4.71 14.97
N ASN A 131 -21.43 -3.45 14.60
CA ASN A 131 -20.35 -2.52 14.32
C ASN A 131 -20.08 -1.59 15.51
N SER A 132 -18.81 -1.23 15.68
CA SER A 132 -18.34 -0.17 16.55
C SER A 132 -17.41 0.74 15.78
N THR A 133 -17.43 2.03 16.07
CA THR A 133 -16.58 3.00 15.37
C THR A 133 -15.39 3.37 16.25
N ALA A 134 -14.19 3.28 15.68
CA ALA A 134 -12.97 3.77 16.31
C ALA A 134 -12.82 5.27 16.04
N GLY A 135 -13.17 6.10 17.02
CA GLY A 135 -12.86 7.53 17.02
C GLY A 135 -11.38 7.75 17.29
N VAL A 136 -10.69 8.44 16.38
CA VAL A 136 -9.25 8.74 16.52
C VAL A 136 -9.03 10.24 16.62
N THR A 137 -8.31 10.66 17.66
CA THR A 137 -7.86 12.04 17.84
C THR A 137 -6.34 12.07 17.79
N LEU A 138 -5.79 12.81 16.83
CA LEU A 138 -4.36 13.03 16.69
C LEU A 138 -4.01 14.40 17.27
N LYS A 139 -2.92 14.48 18.03
CA LYS A 139 -2.45 15.77 18.60
C LYS A 139 -0.96 15.99 18.33
N ASP A 140 -0.59 17.25 18.13
CA ASP A 140 0.81 17.67 18.07
C ASP A 140 1.45 17.78 19.47
N ALA A 141 2.73 18.17 19.51
CA ALA A 141 3.48 18.37 20.75
C ALA A 141 2.90 19.50 21.64
N ASN A 142 2.14 20.43 21.07
CA ASN A 142 1.47 21.52 21.80
C ASN A 142 0.04 21.14 22.22
N GLY A 143 -0.42 19.93 21.90
CA GLY A 143 -1.77 19.43 22.20
C GLY A 143 -2.85 19.86 21.19
N ALA A 144 -2.48 20.52 20.09
CA ALA A 144 -3.41 20.92 19.04
C ALA A 144 -3.89 19.69 18.23
N VAL A 145 -5.18 19.63 17.94
CA VAL A 145 -5.76 18.51 17.18
C VAL A 145 -5.36 18.60 15.72
N LEU A 146 -4.86 17.49 15.18
CA LEU A 146 -4.45 17.35 13.79
C LEU A 146 -5.52 16.61 13.00
N THR A 147 -5.92 17.19 11.87
CA THR A 147 -6.90 16.62 10.93
C THR A 147 -6.25 16.36 9.57
N GLY A 148 -6.91 15.57 8.73
CA GLY A 148 -6.42 15.25 7.38
C GLY A 148 -5.20 14.34 7.32
N ARG A 149 -4.83 13.69 8.44
CA ARG A 149 -3.75 12.70 8.46
C ARG A 149 -4.29 11.31 8.15
N ILE A 150 -3.45 10.50 7.53
CA ILE A 150 -3.78 9.11 7.22
C ILE A 150 -3.63 8.29 8.50
N VAL A 151 -4.75 7.70 8.92
CA VAL A 151 -4.81 6.76 10.04
C VAL A 151 -5.03 5.37 9.47
N SER A 152 -4.28 4.42 10.00
CA SER A 152 -4.39 3.01 9.66
C SER A 152 -4.84 2.24 10.89
N TYR A 153 -5.69 1.24 10.67
CA TYR A 153 -6.28 0.46 11.74
C TYR A 153 -5.84 -0.99 11.63
N SER A 154 -5.65 -1.63 12.76
CA SER A 154 -5.41 -3.07 12.87
C SER A 154 -6.15 -3.63 14.06
N SER A 155 -6.54 -4.90 13.98
CA SER A 155 -7.12 -5.64 15.10
C SER A 155 -6.11 -6.66 15.60
N SER A 156 -6.02 -6.81 16.91
CA SER A 156 -5.22 -7.87 17.55
C SER A 156 -5.75 -9.29 17.27
N SER A 157 -7.04 -9.43 16.91
CA SER A 157 -7.63 -10.72 16.56
C SER A 157 -8.79 -10.55 15.59
N ASN A 158 -8.53 -10.78 14.29
CA ASN A 158 -9.56 -10.78 13.24
C ASN A 158 -10.63 -11.87 13.44
N ALA A 159 -10.36 -12.90 14.24
CA ALA A 159 -11.35 -13.93 14.60
C ALA A 159 -12.39 -13.42 15.62
N ILE A 160 -12.03 -12.42 16.43
CA ILE A 160 -12.92 -11.80 17.43
C ILE A 160 -13.54 -10.52 16.87
N ALA A 161 -12.74 -9.63 16.28
CA ALA A 161 -13.22 -8.42 15.64
C ALA A 161 -12.35 -8.03 14.43
N THR A 162 -13.00 -7.66 13.34
CA THR A 162 -12.32 -7.08 12.16
C THR A 162 -12.44 -5.56 12.20
N VAL A 163 -11.51 -4.83 11.57
CA VAL A 163 -11.59 -3.36 11.45
C VAL A 163 -11.36 -2.95 10.00
N SER A 164 -12.19 -2.03 9.51
CA SER A 164 -12.08 -1.49 8.16
C SER A 164 -10.99 -0.41 8.06
N ALA A 165 -10.60 -0.05 6.84
CA ALA A 165 -9.70 1.08 6.58
C ALA A 165 -10.28 2.44 7.04
N THR A 166 -11.60 2.53 7.23
CA THR A 166 -12.29 3.73 7.73
C THR A 166 -12.46 3.75 9.24
N GLY A 167 -11.95 2.75 9.97
CA GLY A 167 -12.04 2.67 11.43
C GLY A 167 -13.34 2.05 11.95
N VAL A 168 -14.11 1.34 11.11
CA VAL A 168 -15.31 0.61 11.55
C VAL A 168 -14.90 -0.80 11.96
N ALA A 169 -14.98 -1.10 13.24
CA ALA A 169 -14.77 -2.43 13.78
C ALA A 169 -16.07 -3.24 13.77
N THR A 170 -16.01 -4.53 13.44
CA THR A 170 -17.16 -5.44 13.41
C THR A 170 -16.85 -6.68 14.25
N GLY A 171 -17.73 -6.99 15.19
CA GLY A 171 -17.62 -8.18 16.03
C GLY A 171 -17.90 -9.46 15.23
N VAL A 172 -17.01 -10.44 15.34
CA VAL A 172 -17.07 -11.74 14.62
C VAL A 172 -17.34 -12.89 15.58
N ALA A 173 -16.74 -12.88 16.76
CA ALA A 173 -16.94 -13.89 17.79
C ALA A 173 -16.84 -13.26 19.18
N ALA A 174 -17.47 -13.88 20.18
CA ALA A 174 -17.41 -13.42 21.55
C ALA A 174 -15.96 -13.42 22.08
N GLY A 175 -15.59 -12.36 22.79
CA GLY A 175 -14.23 -12.13 23.29
C GLY A 175 -13.84 -10.66 23.27
N THR A 176 -12.58 -10.38 23.57
CA THR A 176 -12.03 -9.01 23.55
C THR A 176 -11.00 -8.87 22.45
N ALA A 177 -11.09 -7.81 21.66
CA ALA A 177 -10.09 -7.45 20.66
C ALA A 177 -9.60 -6.02 20.89
N THR A 178 -8.29 -5.82 20.92
CA THR A 178 -7.69 -4.50 20.87
C THR A 178 -7.65 -4.01 19.42
N ILE A 179 -8.22 -2.83 19.18
CA ILE A 179 -8.12 -2.10 17.92
C ILE A 179 -7.02 -1.05 18.07
N THR A 180 -6.05 -1.11 17.18
CA THR A 180 -4.88 -0.23 17.17
C THR A 180 -4.96 0.69 15.98
N ALA A 181 -4.92 2.00 16.22
CA ALA A 181 -4.77 3.01 15.19
C ALA A 181 -3.33 3.54 15.18
N THR A 182 -2.78 3.77 14.00
CA THR A 182 -1.44 4.33 13.85
C THR A 182 -1.45 5.44 12.82
N SER A 183 -0.74 6.51 13.13
CA SER A 183 -0.54 7.68 12.27
C SER A 183 0.88 8.19 12.48
N GLU A 184 1.64 8.41 11.40
CA GLU A 184 3.01 8.97 11.47
C GLU A 184 3.95 8.21 12.42
N GLY A 185 3.79 6.88 12.49
CA GLY A 185 4.55 6.02 13.42
C GLY A 185 4.09 6.09 14.89
N GLN A 186 3.19 7.00 15.23
CA GLN A 186 2.57 7.08 16.56
C GLN A 186 1.37 6.14 16.64
N VAL A 187 1.26 5.43 17.75
CA VAL A 187 0.27 4.37 17.96
C VAL A 187 -0.68 4.75 19.10
N GLY A 188 -1.96 4.52 18.89
CA GLY A 188 -2.98 4.52 19.93
C GLY A 188 -3.83 3.26 19.84
N SER A 189 -4.42 2.83 20.94
CA SER A 189 -5.21 1.60 20.97
C SER A 189 -6.42 1.73 21.88
N ALA A 190 -7.50 1.04 21.53
CA ALA A 190 -8.70 0.91 22.34
C ALA A 190 -9.19 -0.54 22.34
N THR A 191 -9.83 -0.96 23.43
CA THR A 191 -10.39 -2.31 23.55
C THR A 191 -11.85 -2.33 23.09
N LEU A 192 -12.20 -3.33 22.28
CA LEU A 192 -13.55 -3.66 21.90
C LEU A 192 -13.93 -5.00 22.53
N THR A 193 -15.05 -5.02 23.24
CA THR A 193 -15.63 -6.26 23.79
C THR A 193 -16.75 -6.74 22.90
N VAL A 194 -16.72 -8.02 22.52
CA VAL A 194 -17.77 -8.67 21.73
C VAL A 194 -18.46 -9.70 22.61
N ASN A 195 -19.78 -9.59 22.75
CA ASN A 195 -20.61 -10.47 23.58
C ASN A 195 -21.55 -11.33 22.74
#